data_AF-A0A7V3VAM3-F1
#
_entry.id   AF-A0A7V3VAM3-F1
#
_cell.length_a   1.000
_cell.length_b   1.000
_cell.length_c   1.000
_cell.angle_alpha   90.00
_cell.angle_beta   90.00
_cell.angle_gamma   90.00
#
_symmetry.space_group_name_H-M   'P 1'
#
loop_
_entity.id
_entity.type
_entity.pdbx_description
1 polymer ?
#
loop_
_entity_poly.entity_id
_entity_poly.type
_entity_poly.pdbx_seq_one_letter_code
_entity_poly.pdbx_strand_id
1 'polypeptide(L)'
;MKNIPLLLVVWIWVAAVGCQTTVNTVELAQPSAQAQELAIKKTQTDPSLNQRIKVLRVITSTSPGGYLNVQVDLRNASRSLVRYTYKVEWFDEKGFLIQTPAAGAIPRQIEGGEIQSIVLTAPTPLAKDFRIKFQEPTN
;
A
#
# COMPACT_ATOMS: atom_id res chain seq x y z
N MET A 1 27.87 -53.40 23.21
CA MET A 1 28.48 -52.36 22.37
C MET A 1 27.44 -51.94 21.34
N LYS A 2 27.14 -50.64 21.31
CA LYS A 2 25.90 -50.04 20.79
C LYS A 2 26.19 -49.47 19.40
N ASN A 3 25.70 -50.12 18.36
CA ASN A 3 25.94 -49.72 16.96
C ASN A 3 24.61 -49.21 16.41
N ILE A 4 24.38 -47.90 16.56
CA ILE A 4 23.25 -47.21 15.94
C ILE A 4 23.61 -46.99 14.46
N PRO A 5 22.89 -47.56 13.48
CA PRO A 5 23.18 -47.28 12.09
C PRO A 5 22.70 -45.87 11.74
N LEU A 6 23.68 -45.06 11.39
CA LEU A 6 23.64 -43.70 10.85
C LEU A 6 22.91 -43.65 9.50
N LEU A 7 21.59 -43.89 9.47
CA LEU A 7 20.78 -43.95 8.23
C LEU A 7 19.46 -43.15 8.32
N LEU A 8 19.46 -42.00 9.02
CA LEU A 8 18.28 -41.14 9.18
C LEU A 8 18.59 -39.63 9.05
N VAL A 9 19.53 -39.23 8.18
CA VAL A 9 19.93 -37.80 8.06
C VAL A 9 19.67 -37.18 6.68
N VAL A 10 19.24 -37.95 5.67
CA VAL A 10 19.13 -37.44 4.28
C VAL A 10 17.67 -37.33 3.79
N TRP A 11 16.76 -36.82 4.62
CA TRP A 11 15.36 -36.59 4.21
C TRP A 11 14.75 -35.27 4.72
N ILE A 12 15.57 -34.25 4.98
CA ILE A 12 15.09 -32.89 5.28
C ILE A 12 15.92 -31.87 4.50
N TRP A 13 15.80 -31.88 3.17
CA TRP A 13 16.26 -30.78 2.30
C TRP A 13 15.25 -30.49 1.17
N VAL A 14 13.97 -30.74 1.40
CA VAL A 14 12.89 -30.38 0.46
C VAL A 14 11.80 -29.64 1.22
N ALA A 15 12.07 -28.41 1.63
CA ALA A 15 11.03 -27.49 2.10
C ALA A 15 11.51 -26.03 2.11
N ALA A 16 12.06 -25.52 1.00
CA ALA A 16 12.34 -24.07 0.92
C ALA A 16 12.29 -23.46 -0.49
N VAL A 17 11.73 -24.14 -1.50
CA VAL A 17 11.36 -23.46 -2.75
C VAL A 17 9.95 -22.90 -2.57
N GLY A 18 9.81 -21.97 -1.62
CA GLY A 18 8.60 -21.16 -1.53
C GLY A 18 8.51 -20.33 -2.81
N CYS A 19 7.44 -20.51 -3.59
CA CYS A 19 7.16 -19.72 -4.78
C CYS A 19 7.22 -18.23 -4.43
N GLN A 20 8.27 -17.54 -4.89
CA GLN A 20 8.34 -16.09 -4.84
C GLN A 20 7.48 -15.56 -5.98
N THR A 21 6.34 -14.96 -5.65
CA THR A 21 5.48 -14.27 -6.61
C THR A 21 5.97 -12.82 -6.74
N THR A 22 6.79 -12.59 -7.75
CA THR A 22 7.20 -11.24 -8.16
C THR A 22 6.50 -10.85 -9.44
N VAL A 23 6.13 -9.58 -9.57
CA VAL A 23 5.50 -9.05 -10.80
C VAL A 23 6.48 -8.19 -11.58
N ASN A 24 6.29 -8.14 -12.90
CA ASN A 24 6.94 -7.16 -13.77
C ASN A 24 5.98 -5.99 -13.99
N THR A 25 6.47 -4.76 -13.90
CA THR A 25 5.70 -3.52 -14.16
C THR A 25 6.25 -2.82 -15.39
N VAL A 26 5.37 -2.27 -16.22
CA VAL A 26 5.73 -1.46 -17.39
C VAL A 26 5.03 -0.12 -17.29
N GLU A 27 5.79 0.96 -17.39
CA GLU A 27 5.31 2.34 -17.38
C GLU A 27 6.01 3.14 -18.47
N LEU A 28 5.43 4.27 -18.87
CA LEU A 28 6.10 5.21 -19.77
C LEU A 28 7.32 5.82 -19.08
N ALA A 29 8.46 5.85 -19.77
CA ALA A 29 9.70 6.46 -19.25
C ALA A 29 9.53 7.95 -18.90
N GLN A 30 8.59 8.63 -19.56
CA GLN A 30 8.16 9.99 -19.26
C GLN A 30 6.63 10.03 -19.23
N PRO A 31 6.01 10.13 -18.04
CA PRO A 31 4.57 10.26 -17.92
C PRO A 31 4.07 11.55 -18.61
N SER A 32 3.16 11.43 -19.57
CA SER A 32 2.53 12.59 -20.23
C SER A 32 1.34 13.17 -19.44
N ALA A 33 0.96 12.53 -18.33
CA ALA A 33 -0.14 12.96 -17.48
C ALA A 33 0.26 14.16 -16.61
N GLN A 34 -0.42 15.30 -16.81
CA GLN A 34 -0.27 16.53 -16.02
C GLN A 34 -1.11 16.45 -14.74
N ALA A 35 -0.70 15.63 -13.77
CA ALA A 35 -1.30 15.66 -12.44
C ALA A 35 -0.37 16.39 -11.47
N GLN A 36 -0.94 17.13 -10.52
CA GLN A 36 -0.13 17.83 -9.53
C GLN A 36 0.39 16.80 -8.53
N GLU A 37 1.71 16.61 -8.53
CA GLU A 37 2.40 15.80 -7.52
C GLU A 37 2.57 16.62 -6.24
N LEU A 38 2.14 16.05 -5.11
CA LEU A 38 2.17 16.73 -3.82
C LEU A 38 3.31 16.23 -2.94
N ALA A 39 3.92 17.14 -2.17
CA ALA A 39 4.91 16.78 -1.17
C ALA A 39 4.26 15.92 -0.07
N ILE A 40 4.85 14.75 0.20
CA ILE A 40 4.28 13.78 1.14
C ILE A 40 4.82 14.06 2.55
N LYS A 41 3.96 14.44 3.48
CA LYS A 41 4.29 14.43 4.92
C LYS A 41 3.95 13.08 5.52
N LYS A 42 4.97 12.29 5.88
CA LYS A 42 4.80 10.97 6.52
C LYS A 42 4.85 11.09 8.03
N THR A 43 3.77 10.73 8.72
CA THR A 43 3.79 10.48 10.18
C THR A 43 3.92 8.99 10.40
N GLN A 44 5.12 8.55 10.80
CA GLN A 44 5.44 7.13 10.96
C GLN A 44 5.00 6.65 12.34
N THR A 45 4.12 5.64 12.37
CA THR A 45 3.62 5.04 13.61
C THR A 45 3.88 3.53 13.67
N ASP A 46 4.10 2.89 12.52
CA ASP A 46 4.50 1.48 12.39
C ASP A 46 5.77 1.37 11.52
N PRO A 47 6.94 1.12 12.13
CA PRO A 47 8.20 0.97 11.39
C PRO A 47 8.24 -0.24 10.45
N SER A 48 7.55 -1.33 10.80
CA SER A 48 7.61 -2.61 10.10
C SER A 48 6.81 -2.58 8.79
N LEU A 49 5.61 -1.98 8.82
CA LEU A 49 4.81 -1.77 7.62
C LEU A 49 5.48 -0.75 6.70
N ASN A 50 6.06 0.32 7.25
CA ASN A 50 6.77 1.33 6.48
C ASN A 50 8.01 0.76 5.76
N GLN A 51 8.65 -0.30 6.28
CA GLN A 51 9.74 -0.98 5.57
C GLN A 51 9.24 -1.77 4.36
N ARG A 52 8.05 -2.36 4.44
CA ARG A 52 7.49 -3.24 3.41
C ARG A 52 6.65 -2.51 2.36
N ILE A 53 5.84 -1.53 2.76
CA ILE A 53 5.01 -0.72 1.86
C ILE A 53 5.59 0.69 1.77
N LYS A 54 5.99 1.09 0.57
CA LYS A 54 6.53 2.42 0.29
C LYS A 54 5.56 3.21 -0.56
N VAL A 55 5.13 4.38 -0.06
CA VAL A 55 4.47 5.37 -0.93
C VAL A 55 5.52 5.93 -1.89
N LEU A 56 5.33 5.67 -3.19
CA LEU A 56 6.17 6.17 -4.27
C LEU A 56 5.73 7.55 -4.72
N ARG A 57 4.43 7.70 -4.98
CA ARG A 57 3.87 8.89 -5.62
C ARG A 57 2.48 9.18 -5.11
N VAL A 58 2.16 10.45 -5.00
CA VAL A 58 0.81 10.95 -4.68
C VAL A 58 0.49 12.04 -5.69
N ILE A 59 -0.56 11.82 -6.47
CA ILE A 59 -1.06 12.82 -7.42
C ILE A 59 -2.51 13.15 -7.12
N THR A 60 -2.89 14.39 -7.40
CA THR A 60 -4.25 14.86 -7.24
C THR A 60 -4.78 15.54 -8.48
N SER A 61 -6.10 15.50 -8.65
CA SER A 61 -6.83 16.30 -9.62
C SER A 61 -8.18 16.72 -9.05
N THR A 62 -8.81 17.71 -9.66
CA THR A 62 -10.17 18.12 -9.31
C THR A 62 -11.09 17.75 -10.46
N SER A 63 -12.15 17.01 -10.17
CA SER A 63 -13.16 16.68 -11.18
C SER A 63 -13.97 17.93 -11.59
N PRO A 64 -14.67 17.92 -12.73
CA PRO A 64 -15.52 19.04 -13.14
C PRO A 64 -16.58 19.43 -12.09
N GLY A 65 -17.01 18.48 -11.25
CA GLY A 65 -17.95 18.72 -10.14
C GLY A 65 -17.31 19.28 -8.86
N GLY A 66 -16.01 19.59 -8.88
CA GLY A 66 -15.28 20.13 -7.73
C GLY A 66 -14.81 19.08 -6.71
N TYR A 67 -14.90 17.79 -7.04
CA TYR A 67 -14.45 16.71 -6.15
C TYR A 67 -12.95 16.49 -6.28
N LEU A 68 -12.26 16.41 -5.14
CA LEU A 68 -10.86 16.04 -5.09
C LEU A 68 -10.69 14.56 -5.44
N ASN A 69 -9.89 14.26 -6.45
CA ASN A 69 -9.41 12.93 -6.77
C ASN A 69 -7.96 12.79 -6.31
N VAL A 70 -7.65 11.64 -5.74
CA VAL A 70 -6.32 11.30 -5.24
C VAL A 70 -5.93 9.94 -5.80
N GLN A 71 -4.74 9.84 -6.36
CA GLN A 71 -4.11 8.56 -6.63
C GLN A 71 -2.82 8.46 -5.82
N VAL A 72 -2.65 7.32 -5.16
CA VAL A 72 -1.46 6.97 -4.40
C VAL A 72 -0.88 5.68 -4.93
N ASP A 73 0.37 5.74 -5.36
CA ASP A 73 1.12 4.57 -5.81
C ASP A 73 1.97 4.04 -4.67
N LEU A 74 1.77 2.75 -4.38
CA LEU A 74 2.43 2.01 -3.33
C LEU A 74 3.31 0.95 -3.95
N ARG A 75 4.52 0.77 -3.41
CA ARG A 75 5.39 -0.34 -3.76
C ARG A 75 5.55 -1.29 -2.60
N ASN A 76 5.41 -2.58 -2.88
CA ASN A 76 5.90 -3.61 -1.98
C ASN A 76 7.42 -3.75 -2.16
N ALA A 77 8.18 -3.27 -1.19
CA ALA A 77 9.64 -3.36 -1.19
C ALA A 77 10.16 -4.75 -0.78
N SER A 78 9.27 -5.65 -0.32
CA SER A 78 9.61 -7.03 0.00
C SER A 78 9.47 -7.97 -1.21
N ARG A 79 9.94 -9.21 -1.06
CA ARG A 79 9.84 -10.27 -2.09
C ARG A 79 8.58 -11.14 -1.97
N SER A 80 7.75 -10.89 -0.97
CA SER A 80 6.57 -11.70 -0.64
C SER A 80 5.31 -10.86 -0.65
N LEU A 81 4.15 -11.52 -0.79
CA LEU A 81 2.85 -10.89 -0.59
C LEU A 81 2.78 -10.13 0.74
N VAL A 82 2.33 -8.87 0.70
CA VAL A 82 2.02 -8.07 1.89
C VAL A 82 0.53 -7.78 1.91
N ARG A 83 -0.13 -8.11 3.03
CA ARG A 83 -1.50 -7.72 3.32
C ARG A 83 -1.49 -6.48 4.19
N TYR A 84 -2.40 -5.56 3.92
CA TYR A 84 -2.56 -4.33 4.68
C TYR A 84 -4.01 -3.86 4.60
N THR A 85 -4.40 -2.98 5.48
CA THR A 85 -5.65 -2.23 5.37
C THR A 85 -5.35 -0.74 5.24
N TYR A 86 -6.28 0.02 4.69
CA TYR A 86 -6.19 1.47 4.71
C TYR A 86 -7.50 2.15 5.08
N LYS A 87 -7.39 3.36 5.62
CA LYS A 87 -8.50 4.26 5.92
C LYS A 87 -8.20 5.65 5.37
N VAL A 88 -9.25 6.35 4.98
CA VAL A 88 -9.15 7.70 4.39
C VAL A 88 -9.95 8.67 5.23
N GLU A 89 -9.29 9.75 5.62
CA GLU A 89 -9.89 10.91 6.26
C GLU A 89 -9.86 12.07 5.27
N TRP A 90 -10.96 12.81 5.16
CA TRP A 90 -11.08 13.97 4.30
C TRP A 90 -11.21 15.23 5.15
N PHE A 91 -10.62 16.32 4.70
CA PHE A 91 -10.62 17.58 5.42
C PHE A 91 -11.14 18.70 4.52
N ASP A 92 -11.89 19.63 5.11
CA ASP A 92 -12.36 20.82 4.42
C ASP A 92 -11.24 21.86 4.22
N GLU A 93 -11.58 23.00 3.60
CA GLU A 93 -10.64 24.11 3.34
C GLU A 93 -9.98 24.67 4.61
N LYS A 94 -10.62 24.52 5.77
CA LYS A 94 -10.11 24.99 7.06
C LYS A 94 -9.34 23.91 7.81
N GLY A 95 -9.23 22.71 7.24
CA GLY A 95 -8.59 21.55 7.86
C GLY A 95 -9.47 20.81 8.86
N PHE A 96 -10.78 21.05 8.90
CA PHE A 96 -11.69 20.26 9.74
C PHE A 96 -11.98 18.91 9.10
N LEU A 97 -11.98 17.86 9.92
CA LEU A 97 -12.36 16.52 9.48
C LEU A 97 -13.81 16.52 9.00
N ILE A 98 -14.03 16.14 7.75
CA ILE A 98 -15.36 15.91 7.19
C ILE A 98 -15.85 14.56 7.71
N GLN A 99 -16.91 14.58 8.52
CA GLN A 99 -17.53 13.35 8.98
C GLN A 99 -18.16 12.63 7.79
N THR A 100 -17.65 11.43 7.53
CA THR A 100 -18.26 10.47 6.62
C THR A 100 -18.88 9.34 7.43
N PRO A 101 -19.89 8.63 6.90
CA PRO A 101 -20.24 7.32 7.44
C PRO A 101 -18.95 6.51 7.57
N ALA A 102 -18.66 6.00 8.78
CA ALA A 102 -17.35 5.44 9.10
C ALA A 102 -16.88 4.47 8.01
N ALA A 103 -15.93 4.90 7.18
CA ALA A 103 -15.32 4.03 6.18
C ALA A 103 -14.49 3.01 6.97
N GLY A 104 -14.96 1.76 6.99
CA GLY A 104 -14.22 0.65 7.58
C GLY A 104 -12.81 0.55 7.00
N ALA A 105 -11.92 -0.13 7.71
CA ALA A 105 -10.58 -0.41 7.18
C ALA A 105 -10.74 -1.24 5.89
N ILE A 106 -10.21 -0.75 4.77
CA ILE A 106 -10.33 -1.42 3.47
C ILE A 106 -9.15 -2.38 3.30
N PRO A 107 -9.37 -3.72 3.25
CA PRO A 107 -8.29 -4.68 3.08
C PRO A 107 -7.73 -4.67 1.66
N ARG A 108 -6.41 -4.81 1.57
CA ARG A 108 -5.64 -4.88 0.32
C ARG A 108 -4.50 -5.87 0.46
N GLN A 109 -4.00 -6.31 -0.69
CA GLN A 109 -2.79 -7.10 -0.80
C GLN A 109 -1.98 -6.62 -2.00
N ILE A 110 -0.67 -6.78 -1.90
CA ILE A 110 0.30 -6.36 -2.93
C ILE A 110 1.40 -7.42 -3.01
N GLU A 111 1.64 -7.97 -4.20
CA GLU A 111 2.65 -9.00 -4.45
C GLU A 111 4.07 -8.46 -4.27
N GLY A 112 5.05 -9.35 -4.17
CA GLY A 112 6.45 -8.96 -3.99
C GLY A 112 6.94 -8.08 -5.15
N GLY A 113 7.49 -6.90 -4.85
CA GLY A 113 7.99 -5.97 -5.86
C GLY A 113 6.91 -5.21 -6.65
N GLU A 114 5.62 -5.51 -6.47
CA GLU A 114 4.52 -4.87 -7.19
C GLU A 114 4.42 -3.38 -6.84
N ILE A 115 4.03 -2.59 -7.85
CA ILE A 115 3.50 -1.24 -7.69
C ILE A 115 1.99 -1.31 -7.85
N GLN A 116 1.26 -0.89 -6.82
CA GLN A 116 -0.20 -0.86 -6.79
C GLN A 116 -0.69 0.57 -6.62
N SER A 117 -1.64 0.98 -7.45
CA SER A 117 -2.33 2.27 -7.31
C SER A 117 -3.62 2.13 -6.49
N ILE A 118 -3.82 3.07 -5.57
CA ILE A 118 -5.11 3.31 -4.90
C ILE A 118 -5.66 4.62 -5.44
N VAL A 119 -6.85 4.58 -6.03
CA VAL A 119 -7.57 5.77 -6.51
C VAL A 119 -8.76 6.05 -5.60
N LEU A 120 -8.88 7.30 -5.18
CA LEU A 120 -9.88 7.78 -4.23
C LEU A 120 -10.54 9.04 -4.79
N THR A 121 -11.86 9.12 -4.66
CA THR A 121 -12.62 10.34 -4.93
C THR A 121 -13.22 10.82 -3.61
N ALA A 122 -13.09 12.11 -3.35
CA ALA A 122 -13.68 12.74 -2.19
C ALA A 122 -15.20 12.52 -2.16
N PRO A 123 -15.80 12.31 -0.97
CA PRO A 123 -17.23 12.10 -0.83
C PRO A 123 -18.05 13.37 -1.05
N THR A 124 -17.39 14.54 -1.03
CA THR A 124 -18.02 15.86 -1.16
C THR A 124 -17.05 16.84 -1.79
N PRO A 125 -17.54 17.85 -2.55
CA PRO A 125 -16.70 18.90 -3.14
C PRO A 125 -16.08 19.86 -2.09
N LEU A 126 -16.53 19.80 -0.83
CA LEU A 126 -15.95 20.55 0.28
C LEU A 126 -14.58 20.01 0.71
N ALA A 127 -14.27 18.75 0.39
CA ALA A 127 -12.98 18.17 0.73
C ALA A 127 -11.86 18.81 -0.09
N LYS A 128 -10.89 19.42 0.59
CA LYS A 128 -9.72 20.07 0.00
C LYS A 128 -8.41 19.41 0.39
N ASP A 129 -8.43 18.57 1.42
CA ASP A 129 -7.26 17.83 1.87
C ASP A 129 -7.67 16.42 2.34
N PHE A 130 -6.68 15.54 2.52
CA PHE A 130 -6.89 14.15 2.89
C PHE A 130 -5.74 13.59 3.72
N ARG A 131 -6.04 12.50 4.42
CA ARG A 131 -5.04 11.67 5.10
C ARG A 131 -5.36 10.21 4.87
N ILE A 132 -4.35 9.45 4.44
CA ILE A 132 -4.46 8.00 4.31
C ILE A 132 -3.67 7.36 5.44
N LYS A 133 -4.32 6.45 6.16
CA LYS A 133 -3.70 5.63 7.19
C LYS A 133 -3.57 4.21 6.65
N PHE A 134 -2.35 3.69 6.63
CA PHE A 134 -2.09 2.27 6.33
C PHE A 134 -1.85 1.53 7.63
N GLN A 135 -2.43 0.34 7.75
CA GLN A 135 -2.35 -0.48 8.96
C GLN A 135 -2.11 -1.93 8.55
N GLU A 136 -1.45 -2.70 9.42
CA GLU A 136 -1.46 -4.14 9.29
C GLU A 136 -2.90 -4.67 9.38
N PRO A 137 -3.22 -5.81 8.75
CA PRO A 137 -4.53 -6.41 8.89
C PRO A 137 -4.77 -6.76 10.35
N THR A 138 -5.90 -6.32 10.89
CA THR A 138 -6.39 -6.80 12.18
C THR A 138 -6.88 -8.24 11.98
N ASN A 139 -6.21 -9.22 12.59
CA ASN A 139 -6.68 -10.61 12.67
C ASN A 139 -7.91 -10.72 13.56
#